data_AF-A0A7S3BLG0-F1
#
_entry.id   AF-A0A7S3BLG0-F1
#
_cell.length_a   1.000
_cell.length_b   1.000
_cell.length_c   1.000
_cell.angle_alpha   90.00
_cell.angle_beta   90.00
_cell.angle_gamma   90.00
#
_symmetry.space_group_name_H-M   'P 1'
#
loop_
_entity.id
_entity.type
_entity.pdbx_description
1 polymer ?
#
loop_
_entity_poly.entity_id
_entity_poly.type
_entity_poly.pdbx_seq_one_letter_code
_entity_poly.pdbx_strand_id
1 'polypeptide(L)'
;ATWELLGALEPSALLEHAGAIAGRLDHADGEVRTASVTTLGKLHPSELAEFAAAIVSKIADPDGRVRAAAVEVLGNLEPFVLAQHAKPIVSMLDDLGAGGRRAPAEIALLRTIRSQAELSA
;
A
#
# COMPACT_ATOMS: atom_id res chain seq x y z
N ALA A 1 -1.37 -23.54 -1.42
CA ALA A 1 -1.37 -23.63 0.05
C ALA A 1 -0.13 -22.98 0.69
N THR A 2 0.48 -21.95 0.10
CA THR A 2 1.71 -21.32 0.62
C THR A 2 1.53 -19.89 1.13
N TRP A 3 0.44 -19.20 0.78
CA TRP A 3 0.22 -17.79 1.14
C TRP A 3 -0.31 -17.58 2.57
N GLU A 4 -1.13 -18.50 3.07
CA GLU A 4 -1.60 -18.47 4.47
C GLU A 4 -0.46 -18.67 5.48
N LEU A 5 0.53 -19.50 5.14
CA LEU A 5 1.67 -19.77 6.02
C LEU A 5 2.57 -18.53 6.16
N LEU A 6 2.76 -17.76 5.08
CA LEU A 6 3.54 -16.52 5.12
C LEU A 6 2.90 -15.46 6.03
N GLY A 7 1.56 -15.43 6.07
CA GLY A 7 0.83 -14.50 6.91
C GLY A 7 0.95 -14.77 8.42
N ALA A 8 1.44 -15.94 8.80
CA ALA A 8 1.63 -16.40 10.18
C ALA A 8 3.11 -16.44 10.61
N LEU A 9 4.04 -16.02 9.75
CA LEU A 9 5.45 -15.94 10.08
C LEU A 9 5.75 -14.73 10.98
N GLU A 10 6.72 -14.90 11.88
CA GLU A 10 7.33 -13.82 12.65
C GLU A 10 7.79 -12.70 11.70
N PRO A 11 7.62 -11.41 12.07
CA PRO A 11 7.99 -10.27 11.22
C PRO A 11 9.42 -10.36 10.66
N SER A 12 10.34 -10.90 11.44
CA SER A 12 11.75 -11.11 11.08
C SER A 12 11.94 -12.09 9.92
N ALA A 13 11.17 -13.18 9.86
CA ALA A 13 11.20 -14.14 8.74
C ALA A 13 10.48 -13.59 7.50
N LEU A 14 9.52 -12.68 7.71
CA LEU A 14 8.78 -12.02 6.64
C LEU A 14 9.68 -11.01 5.91
N LEU A 15 10.60 -10.34 6.61
CA LEU A 15 11.60 -9.45 6.03
C LEU A 15 12.54 -10.16 5.06
N GLU A 16 13.02 -11.35 5.39
CA GLU A 16 13.90 -12.15 4.50
C GLU A 16 13.21 -12.51 3.17
N HIS A 17 11.88 -12.57 3.16
CA HIS A 17 11.08 -12.84 1.98
C HIS A 17 10.44 -11.59 1.36
N ALA A 18 10.59 -10.41 1.98
CA ALA A 18 9.95 -9.18 1.55
C ALA A 18 10.30 -8.81 0.11
N GLY A 19 11.56 -8.96 -0.30
CA GLY A 19 11.97 -8.74 -1.69
C GLY A 19 11.31 -9.70 -2.69
N ALA A 20 11.17 -10.98 -2.32
CA ALA A 20 10.48 -11.97 -3.15
C ALA A 20 8.96 -11.68 -3.25
N ILE A 21 8.35 -11.22 -2.16
CA ILE A 21 6.95 -10.81 -2.09
C ILE A 21 6.73 -9.54 -2.93
N ALA A 22 7.63 -8.57 -2.84
CA ALA A 22 7.59 -7.36 -3.67
C ALA A 22 7.66 -7.70 -5.16
N GLY A 23 8.44 -8.72 -5.56
CA GLY A 23 8.45 -9.22 -6.93
C GLY A 23 7.11 -9.81 -7.41
N ARG A 24 6.18 -10.13 -6.51
CA ARG A 24 4.82 -10.61 -6.85
C ARG A 24 3.77 -9.51 -6.92
N LEU A 25 4.15 -8.25 -6.69
CA LEU A 25 3.26 -7.10 -6.88
C LEU A 25 2.84 -6.90 -8.35
N ASP A 26 3.55 -7.51 -9.30
CA ASP A 26 3.21 -7.51 -10.74
C ASP A 26 2.76 -8.88 -11.26
N HIS A 27 2.40 -9.79 -10.36
CA HIS A 27 1.91 -11.10 -10.74
C HIS A 27 0.61 -11.00 -11.55
N ALA A 28 0.40 -11.89 -12.53
CA ALA A 28 -0.78 -11.86 -13.39
C ALA A 28 -2.11 -12.03 -12.60
N ASP A 29 -2.07 -12.84 -11.55
CA ASP A 29 -3.20 -13.08 -10.64
C ASP A 29 -3.37 -11.95 -9.62
N GLY A 30 -4.55 -11.32 -9.61
CA GLY A 30 -4.92 -10.23 -8.70
C GLY A 30 -5.02 -10.64 -7.23
N GLU A 31 -5.33 -11.91 -6.95
CA GLU A 31 -5.31 -12.41 -5.56
C GLU A 31 -3.88 -12.49 -5.03
N VAL A 32 -2.93 -12.92 -5.88
CA VAL A 32 -1.51 -12.93 -5.52
C VAL A 32 -0.99 -11.51 -5.31
N ARG A 33 -1.37 -10.55 -6.16
CA ARG A 33 -1.00 -9.14 -5.96
C ARG A 33 -1.56 -8.60 -4.64
N THR A 34 -2.84 -8.87 -4.35
CA THR A 34 -3.50 -8.44 -3.12
C THR A 34 -2.81 -9.04 -1.89
N ALA A 35 -2.59 -10.35 -1.89
CA ALA A 35 -1.89 -11.04 -0.79
C ALA A 35 -0.47 -10.49 -0.58
N SER A 36 0.22 -10.13 -1.66
CA SER A 36 1.57 -9.57 -1.59
C SER A 36 1.57 -8.20 -0.91
N VAL A 37 0.65 -7.31 -1.29
CA VAL A 37 0.47 -5.99 -0.64
C VAL A 37 0.13 -6.15 0.84
N THR A 38 -0.88 -6.97 1.16
CA THR A 38 -1.29 -7.19 2.55
C THR A 38 -0.18 -7.80 3.40
N THR A 39 0.62 -8.69 2.82
CA THR A 39 1.74 -9.33 3.52
C THR A 39 2.86 -8.33 3.79
N LEU A 40 3.22 -7.49 2.81
CA LEU A 40 4.18 -6.40 3.04
C LEU A 40 3.68 -5.45 4.12
N GLY A 41 2.38 -5.15 4.17
CA GLY A 41 1.78 -4.30 5.21
C GLY A 41 1.86 -4.84 6.65
N LYS A 42 2.30 -6.09 6.85
CA LYS A 42 2.59 -6.67 8.17
C LYS A 42 4.01 -6.37 8.66
N LEU A 43 4.89 -5.89 7.78
CA LEU A 43 6.25 -5.48 8.14
C LEU A 43 6.23 -4.27 9.08
N HIS A 44 7.33 -4.06 9.79
CA HIS A 44 7.47 -2.86 10.61
C HIS A 44 7.43 -1.60 9.71
N PRO A 45 6.82 -0.48 10.13
CA PRO A 45 6.70 0.72 9.29
C PRO A 45 8.03 1.21 8.69
N SER A 46 9.14 1.05 9.42
CA SER A 46 10.48 1.39 8.94
C SER A 46 10.97 0.50 7.78
N GLU A 47 10.56 -0.77 7.75
CA GLU A 47 10.90 -1.73 6.69
C GLU A 47 9.95 -1.58 5.51
N LEU A 48 8.66 -1.34 5.79
CA LEU A 48 7.64 -1.07 4.79
C LEU A 48 7.98 0.16 3.93
N ALA A 49 8.73 1.12 4.50
CA ALA A 49 9.21 2.29 3.80
C ALA A 49 10.01 1.97 2.53
N GLU A 50 10.77 0.86 2.53
CA GLU A 50 11.54 0.41 1.36
C GLU A 50 10.63 0.03 0.19
N PHE A 51 9.44 -0.51 0.49
CA PHE A 51 8.46 -0.97 -0.50
C PHE A 51 7.38 0.07 -0.81
N ALA A 52 7.41 1.25 -0.17
CA ALA A 52 6.39 2.28 -0.30
C ALA A 52 6.15 2.67 -1.77
N ALA A 53 7.21 2.90 -2.55
CA ALA A 53 7.08 3.25 -3.96
C ALA A 53 6.39 2.14 -4.79
N ALA A 54 6.72 0.88 -4.52
CA ALA A 54 6.10 -0.26 -5.19
C ALA A 54 4.60 -0.36 -4.83
N ILE A 55 4.25 -0.15 -3.56
CA ILE A 55 2.85 -0.17 -3.09
C ILE A 55 2.07 1.03 -3.66
N VAL A 56 2.67 2.22 -3.76
CA VAL A 56 2.05 3.39 -4.39
C VAL A 56 1.65 3.10 -5.84
N SER A 57 2.49 2.37 -6.59
CA SER A 57 2.14 1.97 -7.96
C SER A 57 0.89 1.08 -8.03
N LYS A 58 0.57 0.34 -6.96
CA LYS A 58 -0.60 -0.54 -6.88
C LYS A 58 -1.93 0.18 -6.66
N ILE A 59 -1.91 1.48 -6.33
CA ILE A 59 -3.13 2.30 -6.30
C ILE A 59 -3.75 2.37 -7.70
N ALA A 60 -2.94 2.25 -8.75
CA ALA A 60 -3.37 2.23 -10.15
C ALA A 60 -3.76 0.85 -10.68
N ASP A 61 -3.76 -0.19 -9.83
CA ASP A 61 -3.96 -1.56 -10.29
C ASP A 61 -5.37 -1.74 -10.91
N PRO A 62 -5.52 -2.49 -12.01
CA PRO A 62 -6.83 -2.75 -12.59
C PRO A 62 -7.78 -3.46 -11.60
N ASP A 63 -7.25 -4.26 -10.67
CA ASP A 63 -8.04 -4.96 -9.65
C ASP A 63 -8.38 -4.04 -8.46
N GLY A 64 -9.67 -3.85 -8.20
CA GLY A 64 -10.14 -3.02 -7.09
C GLY A 64 -9.75 -3.52 -5.70
N ARG A 65 -9.54 -4.83 -5.52
CA ARG A 65 -9.05 -5.38 -4.24
C ARG A 65 -7.59 -5.01 -4.00
N VAL A 66 -6.78 -5.08 -5.05
CA VAL A 66 -5.36 -4.67 -4.98
C VAL A 66 -5.26 -3.18 -4.65
N ARG A 67 -6.08 -2.33 -5.29
CA ARG A 67 -6.15 -0.90 -4.99
C ARG A 67 -6.50 -0.64 -3.53
N ALA A 68 -7.55 -1.31 -3.03
CA ALA A 68 -8.00 -1.14 -1.64
C ALA A 68 -6.91 -1.56 -0.64
N ALA A 69 -6.26 -2.70 -0.85
CA ALA A 69 -5.16 -3.18 -0.02
C ALA A 69 -3.97 -2.19 -0.05
N ALA A 70 -3.62 -1.63 -1.21
CA ALA A 70 -2.54 -0.67 -1.33
C ALA A 70 -2.83 0.60 -0.51
N VAL A 71 -4.03 1.15 -0.64
CA VAL A 71 -4.46 2.33 0.12
C VAL A 71 -4.46 2.08 1.63
N GLU A 72 -4.93 0.92 2.06
CA GLU A 72 -4.93 0.54 3.47
C GLU A 72 -3.50 0.44 4.04
N VAL A 73 -2.60 -0.25 3.32
CA VAL A 73 -1.21 -0.41 3.74
C VAL A 73 -0.44 0.91 3.74
N LEU A 74 -0.68 1.79 2.77
CA LEU A 74 -0.09 3.13 2.75
C LEU A 74 -0.56 4.00 3.93
N GLY A 75 -1.76 3.75 4.44
CA GLY A 75 -2.24 4.39 5.67
C GLY A 75 -1.45 4.00 6.92
N ASN A 76 -0.73 2.87 6.89
CA ASN A 76 0.11 2.39 7.98
C ASN A 76 1.58 2.81 7.85
N LEU A 77 1.97 3.47 6.76
CA LEU A 77 3.33 4.00 6.60
C LEU A 77 3.62 5.10 7.61
N GLU A 78 4.90 5.28 7.93
CA GLU A 78 5.33 6.43 8.72
C GLU A 78 4.95 7.74 8.00
N PRO A 79 4.47 8.77 8.75
CA PRO A 79 4.02 10.03 8.17
C PRO A 79 5.03 10.68 7.24
N PHE A 80 6.32 10.57 7.56
CA PHE A 80 7.41 11.11 6.76
C PHE A 80 7.51 10.44 5.38
N VAL A 81 7.39 9.11 5.33
CA VAL A 81 7.44 8.34 4.07
C VAL A 81 6.18 8.57 3.26
N LEU A 82 5.02 8.58 3.93
CA LEU A 82 3.73 8.89 3.30
C LEU A 82 3.75 10.30 2.68
N ALA A 83 4.33 11.29 3.34
CA ALA A 83 4.45 12.66 2.83
C ALA A 83 5.30 12.74 1.56
N GLN A 84 6.36 11.94 1.44
CA GLN A 84 7.18 11.89 0.22
C GLN A 84 6.38 11.41 -1.00
N HIS A 85 5.42 10.52 -0.78
CA HIS A 85 4.54 9.98 -1.82
C HIS A 85 3.16 10.65 -1.88
N ALA A 86 2.91 11.68 -1.08
CA ALA A 86 1.61 12.34 -0.99
C ALA A 86 1.09 12.86 -2.34
N LYS A 87 1.94 13.56 -3.10
CA LYS A 87 1.58 14.14 -4.40
C LYS A 87 1.11 13.08 -5.41
N PRO A 88 1.90 12.04 -5.73
CA PRO A 88 1.45 11.01 -6.66
C PRO A 88 0.23 10.24 -6.14
N ILE A 89 0.13 9.97 -4.83
CA ILE A 89 -1.05 9.31 -4.24
C ILE A 89 -2.31 10.15 -4.46
N VAL A 90 -2.27 11.44 -4.12
CA VAL A 90 -3.42 12.35 -4.28
C VAL A 90 -3.83 12.45 -5.75
N SER A 91 -2.89 12.65 -6.66
CA SER A 91 -3.16 12.71 -8.10
C SER A 91 -3.84 11.43 -8.59
N MET A 92 -3.27 10.26 -8.24
CA MET A 92 -3.81 8.98 -8.69
C MET A 92 -5.23 8.72 -8.13
N LEU A 93 -5.47 9.07 -6.87
CA LEU A 93 -6.78 8.93 -6.23
C LEU A 93 -7.81 9.93 -6.78
N ASP A 94 -7.39 11.13 -7.18
CA ASP A 94 -8.28 12.09 -7.84
C ASP A 94 -8.65 11.62 -9.25
N ASP A 95 -7.69 11.07 -10.01
CA ASP A 95 -7.93 10.50 -11.34
C ASP A 95 -8.87 9.29 -11.29
N LEU A 96 -8.71 8.41 -10.30
CA LEU A 96 -9.59 7.25 -10.09
C LEU A 96 -10.97 7.65 -9.54
N GLY A 97 -11.01 8.67 -8.68
CA GLY A 97 -12.23 9.19 -8.06
C GLY A 97 -13.12 9.99 -9.02
N ALA A 98 -12.60 10.39 -10.19
CA ALA A 98 -13.39 11.07 -11.23
C ALA A 98 -14.52 10.19 -11.81
N GLY A 99 -14.47 8.85 -11.59
CA GLY A 99 -15.45 7.89 -12.08
C GLY A 99 -16.58 7.49 -11.11
N GLY A 100 -16.60 7.93 -9.84
CA GLY A 100 -17.64 7.50 -8.87
C GLY A 100 -17.33 7.72 -7.37
N ARG A 101 -18.11 7.08 -6.48
CA ARG A 101 -17.92 7.15 -5.01
C ARG A 101 -16.53 6.62 -4.62
N ARG A 102 -15.72 7.48 -4.00
CA ARG A 102 -14.44 7.09 -3.37
C ARG A 102 -14.66 6.06 -2.27
N ALA A 103 -13.75 5.09 -2.17
CA ALA A 103 -13.80 4.13 -1.08
C ALA A 103 -13.50 4.82 0.26
N PRO A 104 -14.06 4.35 1.40
CA PRO A 104 -13.78 4.92 2.71
C PRO A 104 -12.30 4.98 3.06
N ALA A 105 -11.54 3.95 2.65
CA ALA A 105 -10.09 3.89 2.84
C ALA A 105 -9.35 5.01 2.08
N GLU A 106 -9.77 5.31 0.84
CA GLU A 106 -9.19 6.39 0.02
C GLU A 106 -9.45 7.76 0.65
N ILE A 107 -10.69 7.98 1.13
CA ILE A 107 -11.05 9.22 1.83
C ILE A 107 -10.24 9.38 3.13
N ALA A 108 -10.05 8.30 3.89
CA ALA A 108 -9.24 8.30 5.08
C ALA A 108 -7.77 8.65 4.75
N LEU A 109 -7.18 8.01 3.74
CA LEU A 109 -5.81 8.26 3.31
C LEU A 109 -5.60 9.72 2.88
N LEU A 110 -6.52 10.26 2.06
CA LEU A 110 -6.46 11.66 1.63
C LEU A 110 -6.56 12.64 2.80
N ARG A 111 -7.41 12.35 3.80
CA ARG A 111 -7.51 13.17 5.01
C ARG A 111 -6.22 13.13 5.80
N THR A 112 -5.62 11.96 5.97
CA THR A 112 -4.32 11.80 6.65
C THR A 112 -3.24 12.57 5.93
N ILE A 113 -3.10 12.41 4.61
CA ILE A 113 -2.09 13.12 3.81
C ILE A 113 -2.26 14.64 3.92
N ARG A 114 -3.49 15.15 3.81
CA ARG A 114 -3.77 16.59 3.93
C ARG A 114 -3.45 17.12 5.33
N SER A 115 -3.85 16.39 6.37
CA SER A 115 -3.55 16.75 7.76
C SER A 115 -2.05 16.77 8.05
N GLN A 116 -1.28 15.84 7.46
CA GLN A 116 0.18 15.80 7.63
C GLN A 116 0.87 16.95 6.86
N ALA A 117 0.39 17.29 5.66
CA ALA A 117 0.89 18.42 4.90
C ALA A 117 0.70 19.76 5.64
N GLU A 118 -0.46 19.96 6.28
CA GLU A 118 -0.78 21.14 7.08
C GLU A 118 0.09 21.28 8.34
N LEU A 119 0.53 20.17 8.94
CA LEU A 119 1.41 20.17 10.12
C LEU A 119 2.89 20.43 9.79
N SER A 120 3.27 20.28 8.52
CA SER A 120 4.65 20.44 8.03
C SER A 120 4.94 21.81 7.38
N ALA A 121 3.93 22.69 7.33
CA ALA A 121 4.00 24.04 6.74
C ALA A 121 4.01 25.13 7.82
#